data_AF-A0A927JAY5-F1
#
_entry.id   AF-A0A927JAY5-F1
#
_cell.length_a   1.000
_cell.length_b   1.000
_cell.length_c   1.000
_cell.angle_alpha   90.00
_cell.angle_beta   90.00
_cell.angle_gamma   90.00
#
_symmetry.space_group_name_H-M   'P 1'
#
loop_
_entity.id
_entity.type
_entity.pdbx_description
1 polymer ?
#
loop_
_entity_poly.entity_id
_entity_poly.type
_entity_poly.pdbx_seq_one_letter_code
_entity_poly.pdbx_strand_id
1 'polypeptide(L)'
;MQASPEFQELRRRLRRFVFPMTAFFIGWYLLYVLLGIYATGFMGTPVLGNINIGILLGLGQFVTTFGITAWYIVFANRELDPRAAAIRDEMEGAGA
;
A
#
# COMPACT_ATOMS: atom_id res chain seq x y z
N MET A 1 7.25 6.42 -29.49
CA MET A 1 5.81 6.47 -29.15
C MET A 1 5.45 5.25 -28.30
N GLN A 2 5.36 5.43 -26.98
CA GLN A 2 4.45 4.83 -25.97
C GLN A 2 3.80 3.43 -26.17
N ALA A 3 4.32 2.55 -27.02
CA ALA A 3 3.71 1.27 -27.38
C ALA A 3 4.73 0.13 -27.50
N SER A 4 5.82 0.15 -26.71
CA SER A 4 6.62 -1.07 -26.60
C SER A 4 5.83 -2.11 -25.77
N PRO A 5 5.85 -3.39 -26.15
CA PRO A 5 5.19 -4.47 -25.40
C PRO A 5 5.56 -4.49 -23.91
N GLU A 6 6.79 -4.11 -23.58
CA GLU A 6 7.29 -4.00 -22.20
C GLU A 6 6.55 -2.97 -21.35
N PHE A 7 6.15 -1.81 -21.92
CA PHE A 7 5.39 -0.81 -21.17
C PHE A 7 3.96 -1.27 -20.87
N GLN A 8 3.35 -2.09 -21.73
CA GLN A 8 2.03 -2.65 -21.47
C GLN A 8 2.07 -3.77 -20.41
N GLU A 9 3.09 -4.62 -20.44
CA GLU A 9 3.36 -5.63 -19.42
C GLU A 9 3.48 -4.99 -18.03
N LEU A 10 4.31 -3.94 -17.92
CA LEU A 10 4.54 -3.21 -16.68
C LEU A 10 3.25 -2.53 -16.18
N ARG A 11 2.50 -1.89 -17.07
CA ARG A 11 1.22 -1.23 -16.72
C ARG A 11 0.16 -2.25 -16.30
N ARG A 12 0.16 -3.45 -16.89
CA ARG A 12 -0.75 -4.55 -16.50
C ARG A 12 -0.41 -5.09 -15.11
N ARG A 13 0.87 -5.29 -14.80
CA ARG A 13 1.34 -5.72 -13.46
C ARG A 13 0.99 -4.69 -12.40
N LEU A 14 1.28 -3.42 -12.66
CA LEU A 14 0.98 -2.33 -11.73
C LEU A 14 -0.52 -2.19 -11.47
N ARG A 15 -1.38 -2.25 -12.50
CA ARG A 15 -2.84 -2.23 -12.32
C ARG A 15 -3.34 -3.43 -11.53
N ARG A 16 -2.78 -4.62 -11.75
CA ARG A 16 -3.18 -5.84 -11.02
C ARG A 16 -2.84 -5.75 -9.53
N PHE A 17 -1.88 -4.90 -9.16
CA PHE A 17 -1.56 -4.59 -7.76
C PHE A 17 -2.43 -3.45 -7.21
N VAL A 18 -2.50 -2.32 -7.91
CA VAL A 18 -3.15 -1.09 -7.42
C VAL A 18 -4.66 -1.24 -7.32
N PHE A 19 -5.34 -1.86 -8.29
CA PHE A 19 -6.80 -1.95 -8.27
C PHE A 19 -7.35 -2.74 -7.06
N PRO A 20 -6.83 -3.95 -6.74
CA PRO A 20 -7.24 -4.66 -5.54
C PRO A 20 -6.93 -3.89 -4.24
N MET A 21 -5.78 -3.22 -4.18
CA MET A 21 -5.39 -2.43 -3.00
C MET A 21 -6.31 -1.22 -2.80
N THR A 22 -6.66 -0.51 -3.86
CA THR A 22 -7.63 0.59 -3.81
C THR A 22 -9.01 0.08 -3.38
N ALA A 23 -9.48 -1.03 -3.95
CA ALA A 23 -10.77 -1.62 -3.56
C ALA A 23 -10.79 -2.04 -2.09
N PHE A 24 -9.71 -2.67 -1.61
CA PHE A 24 -9.53 -3.01 -0.21
C PHE A 24 -9.55 -1.76 0.68
N PHE A 25 -8.80 -0.72 0.32
CA PHE A 25 -8.73 0.51 1.10
C PHE A 25 -10.08 1.22 1.20
N ILE A 26 -10.82 1.30 0.08
CA ILE A 26 -12.18 1.86 0.05
C ILE A 26 -13.10 1.02 0.93
N GLY A 27 -13.07 -0.31 0.82
CA GLY A 27 -13.88 -1.19 1.65
C GLY A 27 -13.55 -1.04 3.14
N TRP A 28 -12.28 -0.93 3.49
CA TRP A 28 -11.80 -0.74 4.85
C TRP A 28 -12.21 0.61 5.44
N TYR A 29 -12.13 1.68 4.65
CA TYR A 29 -12.60 3.01 5.05
C TYR A 29 -14.11 3.04 5.25
N LEU A 30 -14.88 2.49 4.30
CA LEU A 30 -16.33 2.42 4.40
C LEU A 30 -16.77 1.59 5.61
N LEU A 31 -16.11 0.47 5.88
CA LEU A 31 -16.36 -0.34 7.07
C LEU A 31 -16.19 0.50 8.35
N TYR A 32 -15.11 1.27 8.46
CA TYR A 32 -14.89 2.16 9.60
C TYR A 32 -15.99 3.21 9.75
N VAL A 33 -16.39 3.86 8.65
CA VAL A 33 -17.48 4.86 8.65
C VAL A 33 -18.81 4.23 9.06
N LEU A 34 -19.16 3.07 8.50
CA LEU A 34 -20.41 2.37 8.81
C LEU A 34 -20.45 1.93 10.27
N LEU A 35 -19.35 1.41 10.81
CA LEU A 35 -19.25 1.09 12.24
C LEU A 35 -19.38 2.35 13.10
N GLY A 36 -18.79 3.48 12.68
CA GLY A 36 -18.90 4.76 13.38
C GLY A 36 -20.34 5.29 13.45
N ILE A 37 -21.16 5.06 12.42
CA ILE A 37 -22.53 5.56 12.36
C ILE A 37 -23.51 4.58 13.02
N TYR A 38 -23.42 3.30 12.69
CA TYR A 38 -24.41 2.30 13.08
C TYR A 38 -24.04 1.51 14.34
N ALA A 39 -22.75 1.43 14.68
CA ALA A 39 -22.23 0.62 15.78
C ALA A 39 -21.44 1.47 16.79
N THR A 40 -21.97 2.63 17.15
CA THR A 40 -21.35 3.57 18.10
C THR A 40 -21.00 2.92 19.44
N GLY A 41 -21.83 2.00 19.94
CA GLY A 41 -21.54 1.24 21.16
C GLY A 41 -20.33 0.31 21.02
N PHE A 42 -20.19 -0.37 19.88
CA PHE A 42 -19.01 -1.17 19.58
C PHE A 42 -17.76 -0.29 19.46
N MET A 43 -17.84 0.81 18.72
CA MET A 43 -16.75 1.77 18.55
C MET A 43 -16.32 2.40 19.87
N GLY A 44 -17.25 2.61 20.80
CA GLY A 44 -16.99 3.13 22.13
C GLY A 44 -16.46 2.10 23.14
N THR A 45 -16.40 0.81 22.79
CA THR A 45 -15.99 -0.25 23.73
C THR A 45 -14.53 -0.03 24.16
N PRO A 46 -14.27 0.17 25.47
CA PRO A 46 -12.92 0.39 25.96
C PRO A 46 -12.10 -0.89 25.88
N VAL A 47 -10.83 -0.74 25.50
CA VAL A 47 -9.85 -1.84 25.37
C VAL A 47 -8.75 -1.69 26.42
N LEU A 48 -8.19 -0.48 26.56
CA LEU A 48 -7.16 -0.20 27.55
C LEU A 48 -7.29 1.24 28.06
N GLY A 49 -7.74 1.40 29.30
CA GLY A 49 -8.02 2.71 29.87
C GLY A 49 -8.98 3.51 28.99
N ASN A 50 -8.53 4.65 28.49
CA ASN A 50 -9.31 5.54 27.63
C ASN A 50 -9.23 5.20 26.13
N ILE A 51 -8.52 4.13 25.75
CA ILE A 51 -8.42 3.67 24.37
C ILE A 51 -9.61 2.74 24.09
N ASN A 52 -10.43 3.09 23.11
CA ASN A 52 -11.56 2.28 22.65
C ASN A 52 -11.30 1.69 21.26
N ILE A 53 -12.20 0.79 20.84
CA ILE A 53 -12.12 0.13 19.52
C ILE A 53 -12.10 1.15 18.38
N GLY A 54 -12.86 2.24 18.47
CA GLY A 54 -12.87 3.30 17.46
C GLY A 54 -11.51 3.94 17.27
N ILE A 55 -10.80 4.26 18.35
CA ILE A 55 -9.43 4.78 18.29
C ILE A 55 -8.48 3.77 17.64
N LEU A 56 -8.59 2.48 18.01
CA LEU A 56 -7.75 1.43 17.43
C LEU A 56 -8.00 1.25 15.93
N LEU A 57 -9.26 1.20 15.50
CA LEU A 57 -9.62 1.08 14.09
C LEU A 57 -9.22 2.32 13.29
N GLY A 58 -9.38 3.51 13.89
CA GLY A 58 -8.94 4.77 13.30
C GLY A 58 -7.42 4.81 13.12
N LEU A 59 -6.65 4.43 14.14
CA LEU A 59 -5.19 4.28 14.02
C LEU A 59 -4.82 3.21 12.98
N GLY A 60 -5.59 2.13 12.94
CA GLY A 60 -5.50 1.08 11.95
C GLY A 60 -5.54 1.62 10.52
N GLN A 61 -6.40 2.59 10.20
CA GLN A 61 -6.45 3.24 8.88
C GLN A 61 -5.09 3.85 8.47
N PHE A 62 -4.41 4.53 9.40
CA PHE A 62 -3.09 5.09 9.13
C PHE A 62 -2.06 3.99 8.90
N VAL A 63 -2.07 2.96 9.74
CA VAL A 63 -1.16 1.81 9.61
C VAL A 63 -1.37 1.10 8.27
N THR A 64 -2.61 0.84 7.83
CA THR A 64 -2.85 0.24 6.51
C THR A 64 -2.42 1.17 5.38
N THR A 65 -2.64 2.48 5.49
CA THR A 65 -2.19 3.44 4.47
C THR A 65 -0.68 3.37 4.29
N PHE A 66 0.08 3.52 5.38
CA PHE A 66 1.54 3.44 5.33
C PHE A 66 2.01 2.04 4.91
N GLY A 67 1.33 0.99 5.35
CA GLY A 67 1.62 -0.39 4.97
C GLY A 67 1.46 -0.62 3.46
N ILE A 68 0.38 -0.11 2.85
CA ILE A 68 0.16 -0.19 1.40
C ILE A 68 1.25 0.59 0.65
N THR A 69 1.59 1.80 1.10
CA THR A 69 2.67 2.59 0.49
C THR A 69 4.03 1.90 0.59
N ALA A 70 4.40 1.40 1.78
CA ALA A 70 5.65 0.68 1.98
C ALA A 70 5.70 -0.59 1.14
N TRP A 71 4.60 -1.34 1.08
CA TRP A 71 4.51 -2.55 0.26
C TRP A 71 4.61 -2.23 -1.24
N TYR A 72 4.02 -1.12 -1.69
CA TYR A 72 4.20 -0.61 -3.04
C TYR A 72 5.66 -0.26 -3.34
N ILE A 73 6.36 0.43 -2.43
CA ILE A 73 7.78 0.77 -2.60
C ILE A 73 8.61 -0.50 -2.73
N VAL A 74 8.37 -1.50 -1.86
CA VAL A 74 9.07 -2.78 -1.94
C VAL A 74 8.76 -3.53 -3.24
N PHE A 75 7.50 -3.53 -3.68
CA PHE A 75 7.09 -4.15 -4.95
C PHE A 75 7.75 -3.45 -6.14
N ALA A 76 7.74 -2.11 -6.18
CA ALA A 76 8.38 -1.32 -7.22
C ALA A 76 9.89 -1.56 -7.23
N ASN A 77 10.55 -1.58 -6.07
CA ASN A 77 11.98 -1.86 -5.96
C ASN A 77 12.29 -3.28 -6.44
N ARG A 78 11.54 -4.32 -6.05
CA ARG A 78 11.79 -5.69 -6.55
C ARG A 78 11.59 -5.83 -8.06
N GLU A 79 10.66 -5.08 -8.66
CA GLU A 79 10.43 -5.09 -10.11
C GLU A 79 11.45 -4.21 -10.86
N LEU A 80 12.04 -3.20 -10.21
CA LEU A 80 13.00 -2.24 -10.79
C LEU A 80 14.48 -2.56 -10.46
N ASP A 81 14.76 -3.34 -9.42
CA ASP A 81 16.12 -3.64 -8.93
C ASP A 81 17.02 -4.45 -9.89
N PRO A 82 16.51 -5.25 -10.87
CA PRO A 82 17.40 -5.77 -11.91
C PRO A 82 18.06 -4.65 -12.73
N ARG A 83 17.45 -3.45 -12.78
CA ARG A 83 18.01 -2.27 -13.46
C ARG A 83 18.90 -1.42 -12.55
N ALA A 84 18.62 -1.37 -11.25
CA ALA A 84 19.46 -0.63 -10.30
C ALA A 84 20.80 -1.34 -10.05
N ALA A 85 20.80 -2.67 -10.00
CA ALA A 85 22.03 -3.47 -9.90
C ALA A 85 22.91 -3.33 -11.15
N ALA A 86 22.34 -3.37 -12.35
CA ALA A 86 23.08 -3.21 -13.61
C ALA A 86 23.76 -1.83 -13.74
N ILE A 87 23.11 -0.75 -13.29
CA ILE A 87 23.69 0.60 -13.28
C ILE A 87 24.82 0.69 -12.23
N ARG A 88 24.68 0.01 -11.08
CA ARG A 88 25.72 -0.01 -10.04
C ARG A 88 26.95 -0.78 -10.49
N ASP A 89 26.78 -1.90 -11.19
CA ASP A 89 27.86 -2.69 -11.80
C ASP A 89 28.56 -1.93 -12.95
N GLU A 90 27.83 -1.18 -13.78
CA GLU A 90 28.44 -0.31 -14.80
C GLU A 90 29.24 0.85 -14.18
N MET A 91 28.76 1.45 -13.09
CA MET A 91 29.49 2.52 -12.39
C MET A 91 30.68 2.01 -11.58
N GLU A 92 30.61 0.81 -11.00
CA GLU A 92 31.74 0.18 -10.28
C GLU A 92 32.76 -0.42 -11.28
N GLY A 93 32.33 -0.89 -12.44
CA GLY A 93 33.20 -1.41 -13.52
C GLY A 93 33.89 -0.34 -14.37
N ALA A 94 33.32 0.86 -14.49
CA ALA A 94 33.96 1.99 -15.18
C ALA A 94 35.04 2.70 -14.33
N GLY A 95 35.22 2.29 -13.07
CA GLY A 95 36.21 2.83 -12.13
C GLY A 95 37.40 1.91 -11.84
N ALA A 96 37.54 0.77 -12.52
CA ALA A 96 38.63 -0.20 -12.35
C ALA A 96 39.57 -0.26 -13.56
#